data_AF-A0A2A5A9E8-F1
#
_entry.id   AF-A0A2A5A9E8-F1
#
_cell.length_a   1.000
_cell.length_b   1.000
_cell.length_c   1.000
_cell.angle_alpha   90.00
_cell.angle_beta   90.00
_cell.angle_gamma   90.00
#
_symmetry.space_group_name_H-M   'P 1'
#
loop_
_entity.id
_entity.type
_entity.pdbx_description
1 polymer ?
#
loop_
_entity_poly.entity_id
_entity_poly.type
_entity_poly.pdbx_seq_one_letter_code
_entity_poly.pdbx_strand_id
1 'polypeptide(L)'
;MEGFKEHWKIYIPSWVFPFIVIANVFYEDSTGKESLLINLFLSICFFTANFCVMNPYLKGNVKLSEAVVFWALTPFLVWVLLVQFRLMHGST
;
A
#
# COMPACT_ATOMS: atom_id res chain seq x y z
N MET A 1 24.07 0.86 1.24
CA MET A 1 22.78 0.54 0.58
C MET A 1 22.79 -0.83 -0.11
N GLU A 2 23.67 -1.77 0.27
CA GLU A 2 23.78 -3.07 -0.43
C GLU A 2 22.61 -4.02 -0.11
N GLY A 3 22.05 -3.99 1.11
CA GLY A 3 20.89 -4.82 1.48
C GLY A 3 19.58 -4.50 0.76
N PHE A 4 19.45 -3.30 0.18
CA PHE A 4 18.22 -2.87 -0.51
C PHE A 4 17.98 -3.65 -1.81
N LYS A 5 19.06 -3.93 -2.56
CA LYS A 5 18.98 -4.68 -3.83
C LYS A 5 18.69 -6.16 -3.63
N GLU A 6 18.92 -6.70 -2.45
CA GLU A 6 18.74 -8.13 -2.18
C GLU A 6 17.31 -8.43 -1.72
N HIS A 7 16.71 -7.51 -0.95
CA HIS A 7 15.40 -7.71 -0.33
C HIS A 7 14.24 -6.99 -1.03
N TRP A 8 14.46 -6.22 -2.10
CA TRP A 8 13.38 -5.44 -2.75
C TRP A 8 12.13 -6.28 -3.12
N LYS A 9 12.33 -7.55 -3.50
CA LYS A 9 11.25 -8.48 -3.88
C LYS A 9 10.25 -8.74 -2.76
N ILE A 10 10.71 -8.69 -1.52
CA ILE A 10 9.89 -8.90 -0.32
C ILE A 10 8.83 -7.80 -0.20
N TYR A 11 9.15 -6.60 -0.68
CA TYR A 11 8.30 -5.42 -0.55
C TYR A 11 7.31 -5.25 -1.70
N ILE A 12 7.36 -6.10 -2.74
CA ILE A 12 6.46 -6.04 -3.91
C ILE A 12 4.97 -5.91 -3.50
N PRO A 13 4.43 -6.68 -2.53
CA PRO A 13 3.03 -6.54 -2.14
C PRO A 13 2.69 -5.14 -1.63
N SER A 14 3.59 -4.52 -0.87
CA SER A 14 3.46 -3.14 -0.38
C SER A 14 3.54 -2.10 -1.48
N TRP A 15 4.29 -2.36 -2.56
CA TRP A 15 4.32 -1.49 -3.74
C TRP A 15 3.06 -1.61 -4.59
N VAL A 16 2.47 -2.79 -4.69
CA VAL A 16 1.27 -3.04 -5.50
C VAL A 16 0.01 -2.51 -4.83
N PHE A 17 -0.09 -2.59 -3.50
CA PHE A 17 -1.30 -2.23 -2.75
C PHE A 17 -1.83 -0.81 -3.04
N PRO A 18 -1.02 0.27 -3.06
CA PRO A 18 -1.50 1.60 -3.38
C PRO A 18 -2.18 1.73 -4.75
N PHE A 19 -1.73 0.97 -5.76
CA PHE A 19 -2.36 0.96 -7.08
C PHE A 19 -3.74 0.28 -7.06
N ILE A 20 -3.90 -0.77 -6.25
CA ILE A 20 -5.21 -1.43 -6.05
C ILE A 20 -6.19 -0.45 -5.40
N VAL A 21 -5.74 0.31 -4.40
CA VAL A 21 -6.58 1.34 -3.74
C VAL A 21 -7.00 2.40 -4.75
N ILE A 22 -6.07 2.94 -5.56
CA ILE A 22 -6.41 3.91 -6.61
C ILE A 22 -7.43 3.33 -7.60
N ALA A 23 -7.22 2.09 -8.07
CA ALA A 23 -8.13 1.46 -9.02
C ALA A 23 -9.55 1.34 -8.44
N ASN A 24 -9.68 1.04 -7.14
CA ASN A 24 -10.97 1.05 -6.47
C ASN A 24 -11.59 2.45 -6.42
N VAL A 25 -10.79 3.49 -6.10
CA VAL A 25 -11.28 4.86 -6.07
C VAL A 25 -11.82 5.30 -7.44
N PHE A 26 -11.12 4.99 -8.54
CA PHE A 26 -11.63 5.24 -9.89
C PHE A 26 -12.91 4.44 -10.21
N TYR A 27 -12.98 3.20 -9.74
CA TYR A 27 -14.18 2.37 -9.91
C TYR A 27 -15.39 2.96 -9.17
N GLU A 28 -15.21 3.37 -7.92
CA GLU A 28 -16.24 4.01 -7.10
C GLU A 28 -16.70 5.34 -7.70
N ASP A 29 -15.77 6.17 -8.19
CA ASP A 29 -16.06 7.43 -8.86
C ASP A 29 -16.86 7.21 -10.16
N SER A 30 -16.46 6.24 -10.99
CA SER A 30 -17.15 5.95 -12.27
C SER A 30 -18.54 5.32 -12.10
N THR A 31 -18.77 4.57 -11.01
CA THR A 31 -20.03 3.85 -10.78
C THR A 31 -20.96 4.57 -9.80
N GLY A 32 -20.44 5.53 -9.03
CA GLY A 32 -21.14 6.19 -7.93
C GLY A 32 -21.53 5.26 -6.79
N LYS A 33 -20.94 4.05 -6.72
CA LYS A 33 -21.31 3.01 -5.75
C LYS A 33 -20.10 2.62 -4.91
N GLU A 34 -20.16 2.96 -3.63
CA GLU A 34 -19.26 2.39 -2.64
C GLU A 34 -19.65 0.92 -2.39
N SER A 35 -18.67 0.03 -2.40
CA SER A 35 -18.89 -1.40 -2.14
C SER A 35 -18.20 -1.83 -0.86
N LEU A 36 -19.00 -2.11 0.18
CA LEU A 36 -18.52 -2.63 1.46
C LEU A 36 -17.63 -3.88 1.29
N LEU A 37 -17.98 -4.77 0.35
CA LEU A 37 -17.20 -5.97 0.07
C LEU A 37 -15.82 -5.65 -0.50
N ILE A 38 -15.72 -4.64 -1.36
CA ILE A 38 -14.42 -4.20 -1.90
C ILE A 38 -13.60 -3.53 -0.81
N ASN A 39 -14.21 -2.68 0.01
CA ASN A 39 -13.52 -2.03 1.14
C ASN A 39 -13.00 -3.05 2.18
N LEU A 40 -13.77 -4.11 2.45
CA LEU A 40 -13.31 -5.21 3.30
C LEU A 40 -12.13 -5.96 2.64
N PHE A 41 -12.21 -6.24 1.34
CA PHE A 41 -11.14 -6.88 0.60
C PHE A 41 -9.85 -6.03 0.60
N LEU A 42 -9.95 -4.72 0.37
CA LEU A 42 -8.82 -3.80 0.44
C LEU A 42 -8.21 -3.77 1.84
N SER A 43 -9.02 -3.80 2.88
CA SER A 43 -8.53 -3.87 4.26
C SER A 43 -7.71 -5.14 4.49
N ILE A 44 -8.20 -6.30 4.04
CA ILE A 44 -7.45 -7.57 4.13
C ILE A 44 -6.14 -7.47 3.36
N CYS A 45 -6.16 -6.96 2.12
CA CYS A 45 -4.96 -6.76 1.31
C CYS A 45 -3.94 -5.83 1.99
N PHE A 46 -4.40 -4.76 2.66
CA PHE A 46 -3.54 -3.86 3.42
C PHE A 46 -2.83 -4.61 4.55
N PHE A 47 -3.57 -5.35 5.37
CA PHE A 47 -3.00 -6.13 6.46
C PHE A 47 -2.04 -7.20 5.96
N THR A 48 -2.38 -7.92 4.88
CA THR A 48 -1.51 -8.93 4.28
C THR A 48 -0.22 -8.30 3.75
N ALA A 49 -0.28 -7.16 3.05
CA ALA A 49 0.90 -6.48 2.54
C ALA A 49 1.84 -6.05 3.68
N ASN A 50 1.30 -5.47 4.76
CA ASN A 50 2.07 -5.10 5.94
C ASN A 50 2.66 -6.32 6.66
N PHE A 51 1.92 -7.43 6.74
CA PHE A 51 2.42 -8.66 7.32
C PHE A 51 3.56 -9.27 6.50
N CYS A 52 3.48 -9.23 5.17
CA CYS A 52 4.56 -9.65 4.28
C CYS A 52 5.84 -8.84 4.50
N VAL A 53 5.73 -7.55 4.80
CA VAL A 53 6.89 -6.69 5.16
C VAL A 53 7.44 -7.01 6.54
N MET A 54 6.58 -7.35 7.51
CA MET A 54 6.98 -7.63 8.89
C MET A 54 7.58 -9.03 9.08
N ASN A 55 7.14 -10.03 8.32
CA ASN A 55 7.60 -11.41 8.42
C ASN A 55 9.14 -11.60 8.26
N PRO A 56 9.82 -10.98 7.28
CA PRO A 56 11.28 -11.02 7.17
C PRO A 56 12.00 -10.41 8.37
N TYR A 57 11.44 -9.35 8.96
CA TYR A 57 11.95 -8.77 10.19
C TYR A 57 11.82 -9.74 11.36
N LEU A 58 10.65 -10.38 11.53
CA LEU A 58 10.44 -11.40 12.56
C LEU A 58 11.36 -12.61 12.40
N LYS A 59 11.78 -12.92 11.18
CA LYS A 59 12.75 -13.98 10.86
C LYS A 59 14.22 -13.55 11.01
N GLY A 60 14.48 -12.28 11.33
CA GLY A 60 15.83 -11.73 11.48
C GLY A 60 16.57 -11.50 10.14
N ASN A 61 15.88 -11.59 9.01
CA ASN A 61 16.48 -11.42 7.68
C ASN A 61 16.69 -9.94 7.30
N VAL A 62 15.97 -9.03 7.96
CA VAL A 62 15.93 -7.60 7.64
C VAL A 62 16.09 -6.78 8.91
N LYS A 63 16.84 -5.67 8.82
CA LYS A 63 17.03 -4.75 9.95
C LYS A 63 15.73 -4.00 10.27
N LEU A 64 15.50 -3.69 11.55
CA LEU A 64 14.33 -2.91 11.98
C LEU A 64 14.22 -1.57 11.22
N SER A 65 15.35 -0.90 10.97
CA SER A 65 15.37 0.36 10.22
C SER A 65 14.81 0.21 8.80
N GLU A 66 15.09 -0.90 8.11
CA GLU A 66 14.58 -1.16 6.77
C GLU A 66 13.09 -1.52 6.83
N ALA A 67 12.69 -2.40 7.76
CA ALA A 67 11.29 -2.76 7.96
C ALA A 67 10.41 -1.54 8.27
N VAL A 68 10.86 -0.62 9.13
CA VAL A 68 10.14 0.60 9.49
C VAL A 68 9.98 1.53 8.27
N VAL A 69 11.02 1.71 7.46
CA VAL A 69 10.94 2.55 6.26
C VAL A 69 9.89 2.02 5.29
N PHE A 70 9.90 0.71 5.00
CA PHE A 70 8.94 0.11 4.06
C PHE A 70 7.52 0.02 4.64
N TRP A 71 7.40 -0.24 5.93
CA TRP A 71 6.12 -0.25 6.63
C TRP A 71 5.48 1.14 6.60
N ALA A 72 6.24 2.20 6.87
CA ALA A 72 5.75 3.58 6.81
C ALA A 72 5.50 4.07 5.37
N LEU A 73 6.26 3.57 4.39
CA LEU A 73 6.11 3.96 2.97
C LEU A 73 4.73 3.59 2.43
N THR A 74 4.19 2.44 2.83
CA THR A 74 2.93 1.90 2.29
C THR A 74 1.72 2.83 2.57
N PRO A 75 1.39 3.19 3.83
CA PRO A 75 0.31 4.13 4.11
C PRO A 75 0.63 5.54 3.61
N PHE A 76 1.89 5.96 3.60
CA PHE A 76 2.29 7.25 3.03
C PHE A 76 2.00 7.34 1.53
N LEU A 77 2.36 6.32 0.74
CA LEU A 77 2.07 6.27 -0.69
C LEU A 77 0.57 6.29 -0.94
N VAL A 78 -0.21 5.49 -0.20
CA VAL A 78 -1.68 5.52 -0.28
C VAL A 78 -2.20 6.93 -0.01
N TRP A 79 -1.73 7.59 1.04
CA TRP A 79 -2.14 8.97 1.36
C TRP A 79 -1.78 9.96 0.25
N VAL A 80 -0.54 9.96 -0.25
CA VAL A 80 -0.09 10.85 -1.34
C VAL A 80 -0.99 10.66 -2.57
N LEU A 81 -1.29 9.43 -2.93
CA LEU A 81 -2.10 9.11 -4.11
C LEU A 81 -3.56 9.55 -3.94
N LEU A 82 -4.14 9.36 -2.75
CA LEU A 82 -5.48 9.85 -2.43
C LEU A 82 -5.55 11.38 -2.44
N VAL A 83 -4.54 12.07 -1.91
CA VAL A 83 -4.44 13.53 -1.96
C VAL A 83 -4.35 14.02 -3.41
N GLN A 84 -3.50 13.40 -4.23
CA GLN A 84 -3.39 13.72 -5.66
C GLN A 84 -4.72 13.51 -6.39
N PHE A 85 -5.40 12.39 -6.14
CA PHE A 85 -6.71 12.11 -6.71
C PHE A 85 -7.72 13.21 -6.36
N ARG A 86 -7.78 13.60 -5.08
CA ARG A 86 -8.65 14.68 -4.59
C ARG A 86 -8.30 16.03 -5.22
N LEU A 87 -7.03 16.35 -5.42
CA LEU A 87 -6.63 17.62 -6.05
C LEU A 87 -6.99 17.67 -7.54
N MET A 88 -7.04 16.53 -8.23
CA MET A 88 -7.45 16.47 -9.64
C MET A 88 -8.98 16.56 -9.80
N HIS A 89 -9.76 15.96 -8.90
CA HIS A 89 -11.21 15.82 -9.04
C HIS A 89 -12.03 16.74 -8.12
N GLY A 90 -11.43 17.32 -7.07
CA GLY A 90 -12.10 18.17 -6.08
C GLY A 90 -12.08 19.66 -6.39
N SER A 91 -11.63 20.06 -7.59
CA SER A 91 -11.60 21.46 -8.06
C SER A 91 -12.83 21.87 -8.89
N THR A 92 -13.83 21.00 -9.00
CA THR A 92 -15.18 21.29 -9.54
C THR A 92 -16.17 21.52 -8.41
#